data_AF-A0A7S2L6A1-F1
#
_entry.id   AF-A0A7S2L6A1-F1
#
_cell.length_a   1.000
_cell.length_b   1.000
_cell.length_c   1.000
_cell.angle_alpha   90.00
_cell.angle_beta   90.00
_cell.angle_gamma   90.00
#
_symmetry.space_group_name_H-M   'P 1'
#
loop_
_entity.id
_entity.type
_entity.pdbx_description
1 polymer ?
#
loop_
_entity_poly.entity_id
_entity_poly.type
_entity_poly.pdbx_seq_one_letter_code
_entity_poly.pdbx_strand_id
1 'polypeptide(L)'
;GATLQHPTTLKLTAEEQKRFLADQPITQVTAATKWRILTQEDQLSTYDTWDIRLLQFFPDPDCEGKPIDASLGEAIHSNGYNSPQSAFEDNESSWYGYPVDGNYFIGIDFKGEEKVVRCIILDQPYGQPTYTLNYFTTTAVVQAYHEGEWVNVWIADGLVKGDNTIRIDLSTLATPE
;
A
#
# COMPACT_ATOMS: atom_id res chain seq x y z
N GLY A 1 13.90 45.47 -11.85
CA GLY A 1 13.18 44.49 -11.03
C GLY A 1 12.94 43.28 -11.89
N ALA A 2 13.62 42.17 -11.61
CA ALA A 2 13.40 40.92 -12.33
C ALA A 2 12.44 40.07 -11.51
N THR A 3 11.32 39.74 -12.14
CA THR A 3 10.22 38.95 -11.60
C THR A 3 10.69 37.52 -11.29
N LEU A 4 10.50 37.06 -10.05
CA LEU A 4 10.66 35.66 -9.66
C LEU A 4 9.63 34.80 -10.41
N GLN A 5 10.09 34.00 -11.38
CA GLN A 5 9.27 32.93 -11.93
C GLN A 5 9.09 31.85 -10.85
N HIS A 6 7.84 31.51 -10.55
CA HIS A 6 7.49 30.44 -9.63
C HIS A 6 7.94 29.10 -10.22
N PRO A 7 8.39 28.14 -9.39
CA PRO A 7 8.74 26.81 -9.87
C PRO A 7 7.51 26.16 -10.50
N THR A 8 7.61 25.86 -11.78
CA THR A 8 6.61 25.07 -12.51
C THR A 8 6.67 23.66 -11.96
N THR A 9 5.58 23.20 -11.33
CA THR A 9 5.43 21.81 -10.91
C THR A 9 5.50 20.94 -12.16
N LEU A 10 6.65 20.29 -12.38
CA LEU A 10 6.83 19.30 -13.44
C LEU A 10 5.92 18.12 -13.11
N LYS A 11 4.90 17.90 -13.97
CA LYS A 11 4.12 16.66 -13.94
C LYS A 11 5.02 15.56 -14.50
N LEU A 12 5.47 14.66 -13.64
CA LEU A 12 6.18 13.45 -14.03
C LEU A 12 5.29 12.63 -14.98
N THR A 13 5.92 12.00 -15.96
CA THR A 13 5.26 11.00 -16.83
C THR A 13 4.95 9.72 -16.05
N ALA A 14 4.02 8.90 -16.53
CA ALA A 14 3.68 7.63 -15.88
C ALA A 14 4.90 6.69 -15.70
N GLU A 15 5.80 6.63 -16.69
CA GLU A 15 7.05 5.85 -16.54
C GLU A 15 8.01 6.44 -15.49
N GLU A 16 8.01 7.76 -15.33
CA GLU A 16 8.79 8.44 -14.28
C GLU A 16 8.14 8.28 -12.91
N GLN A 17 6.81 8.20 -12.80
CA GLN A 17 6.09 7.91 -11.56
C GLN A 17 6.30 6.46 -11.11
N LYS A 18 6.21 5.51 -12.05
CA LYS A 18 6.58 4.11 -11.84
C LYS A 18 8.02 3.95 -11.37
N ARG A 19 8.97 4.72 -11.94
CA ARG A 19 10.35 4.79 -11.44
C ARG A 19 10.46 5.49 -10.09
N PHE A 20 9.66 6.52 -9.84
CA PHE A 20 9.75 7.31 -8.61
C PHE A 20 9.42 6.51 -7.34
N LEU A 21 8.49 5.55 -7.41
CA LEU A 21 8.25 4.61 -6.31
C LEU A 21 9.37 3.56 -6.16
N ALA A 22 10.03 3.18 -7.24
CA ALA A 22 11.10 2.19 -7.26
C ALA A 22 12.50 2.78 -6.93
N ASP A 23 12.71 4.09 -7.14
CA ASP A 23 13.98 4.80 -6.91
C ASP A 23 14.13 5.31 -5.46
N GLN A 24 13.05 5.32 -4.66
CA GLN A 24 13.22 5.49 -3.23
C GLN A 24 13.88 4.24 -2.65
N PRO A 25 15.00 4.39 -1.91
CA PRO A 25 15.71 3.25 -1.36
C PRO A 25 14.77 2.46 -0.44
N ILE A 26 14.89 1.14 -0.50
CA ILE A 26 14.24 0.29 0.48
C ILE A 26 14.97 0.45 1.82
N THR A 27 14.22 0.87 2.82
CA THR A 27 14.69 1.01 4.20
C THR A 27 14.32 -0.24 4.98
N GLN A 28 15.29 -0.82 5.68
CA GLN A 28 15.04 -1.91 6.62
C GLN A 28 14.37 -1.38 7.88
N VAL A 29 13.04 -1.45 7.91
CA VAL A 29 12.23 -1.15 9.09
C VAL A 29 11.64 -2.44 9.63
N THR A 30 12.09 -2.86 10.81
CA THR A 30 11.60 -4.10 11.45
C THR A 30 10.31 -3.90 12.23
N ALA A 31 10.08 -2.68 12.74
CA ALA A 31 8.87 -2.32 13.46
C ALA A 31 8.53 -0.84 13.22
N ALA A 32 7.24 -0.52 13.17
CA ALA A 32 6.75 0.84 13.03
C ALA A 32 5.37 1.00 13.66
N THR A 33 5.02 2.23 14.00
CA THR A 33 3.71 2.58 14.55
C THR A 33 2.64 2.72 13.47
N LYS A 34 3.03 2.87 12.20
CA LYS A 34 2.10 2.92 11.08
C LYS A 34 2.63 2.12 9.90
N TRP A 35 1.74 1.39 9.26
CA TRP A 35 2.01 0.57 8.10
C TRP A 35 0.94 0.82 7.05
N ARG A 36 1.34 0.91 5.77
CA ARG A 36 0.40 1.00 4.66
C ARG A 36 0.93 0.29 3.44
N ILE A 37 0.02 -0.06 2.54
CA ILE A 37 0.35 -0.37 1.16
C ILE A 37 -0.05 0.81 0.29
N LEU A 38 0.75 1.06 -0.75
CA LEU A 38 0.57 2.16 -1.68
C LEU A 38 0.69 1.66 -3.11
N THR A 39 -0.12 2.20 -4.00
CA THR A 39 0.01 2.06 -5.45
C THR A 39 -0.31 3.38 -6.14
N GLN A 40 -0.09 3.44 -7.45
CA GLN A 40 -0.35 4.59 -8.29
C GLN A 40 -1.33 4.24 -9.41
N GLU A 41 -1.97 5.27 -9.96
CA GLU A 41 -3.00 5.17 -11.00
C GLU A 41 -2.57 4.33 -12.21
N ASP A 42 -1.30 4.43 -12.61
CA ASP A 42 -0.74 3.71 -13.75
C ASP A 42 -0.41 2.22 -13.47
N GLN A 43 -0.47 1.79 -12.20
CA GLN A 43 -0.33 0.40 -11.77
C GLN A 43 -1.67 -0.30 -11.57
N LEU A 44 -2.78 0.43 -11.68
CA LEU A 44 -4.11 -0.15 -11.63
C LEU A 44 -4.49 -0.77 -12.98
N SER A 45 -5.24 -1.86 -12.94
CA SER A 45 -5.78 -2.46 -14.17
C SER A 45 -6.86 -1.62 -14.85
N THR A 46 -7.47 -0.68 -14.13
CA THR A 46 -8.39 0.34 -14.66
C THR A 46 -8.21 1.65 -13.88
N TYR A 47 -8.37 2.79 -14.55
CA TYR A 47 -7.92 4.11 -14.09
C TYR A 47 -8.77 4.83 -13.03
N ASP A 48 -9.61 4.14 -12.26
CA ASP A 48 -10.61 4.83 -11.40
C ASP A 48 -10.45 4.51 -9.92
N THR A 49 -10.65 3.24 -9.53
CA THR A 49 -10.61 2.81 -8.13
C THR A 49 -9.65 1.65 -7.91
N TRP A 50 -9.18 1.54 -6.67
CA TRP A 50 -8.52 0.35 -6.17
C TRP A 50 -9.39 -0.30 -5.10
N ASP A 51 -9.83 -1.51 -5.36
CA ASP A 51 -10.70 -2.26 -4.47
C ASP A 51 -9.87 -3.26 -3.67
N ILE A 52 -10.09 -3.27 -2.35
CA ILE A 52 -9.46 -4.20 -1.43
C ILE A 52 -10.54 -4.82 -0.55
N ARG A 53 -10.71 -6.14 -0.67
CA ARG A 53 -11.64 -6.90 0.16
C ARG A 53 -11.03 -7.23 1.52
N LEU A 54 -9.76 -7.61 1.53
CA LEU A 54 -9.07 -7.92 2.78
C LEU A 54 -7.60 -7.50 2.71
N LEU A 55 -7.13 -6.89 3.79
CA LEU A 55 -5.76 -6.52 4.06
C LEU A 55 -5.41 -6.96 5.48
N GLN A 56 -4.46 -7.89 5.60
CA GLN A 56 -4.01 -8.39 6.89
C GLN A 56 -2.50 -8.29 7.00
N PHE A 57 -2.02 -7.81 8.14
CA PHE A 57 -0.61 -7.73 8.46
C PHE A 57 -0.24 -8.88 9.41
N PHE A 58 0.90 -9.51 9.19
CA PHE A 58 1.39 -10.62 10.00
C PHE A 58 2.82 -10.33 10.50
N PRO A 59 3.12 -10.68 11.76
CA PRO A 59 4.50 -10.64 12.27
C PRO A 59 5.31 -11.84 11.79
N ASP A 60 4.63 -12.91 11.36
CA ASP A 60 5.23 -14.11 10.81
C ASP A 60 5.53 -13.91 9.30
N PRO A 61 6.74 -14.26 8.82
CA PRO A 61 7.11 -14.07 7.42
C PRO A 61 6.34 -14.96 6.43
N ASP A 62 5.71 -16.03 6.89
CA ASP A 62 4.93 -16.94 6.07
C ASP A 62 3.42 -16.68 6.15
N CYS A 63 3.02 -15.57 6.79
CA CYS A 63 1.62 -15.22 7.08
C CYS A 63 0.92 -16.30 7.91
N GLU A 64 1.66 -17.04 8.74
CA GLU A 64 1.10 -18.05 9.63
C GLU A 64 0.60 -17.44 10.95
N GLY A 65 -0.37 -18.13 11.58
CA GLY A 65 -0.92 -17.74 12.87
C GLY A 65 -1.96 -16.62 12.80
N LYS A 66 -2.09 -15.85 13.88
CA LYS A 66 -3.10 -14.78 13.99
C LYS A 66 -2.55 -13.49 13.37
N PRO A 67 -3.31 -12.80 12.49
CA PRO A 67 -2.92 -11.48 12.00
C PRO A 67 -2.85 -10.46 13.14
N ILE A 68 -2.09 -9.39 12.92
CA ILE A 68 -2.05 -8.22 13.80
C ILE A 68 -3.47 -7.64 13.85
N ASP A 69 -3.95 -7.42 15.07
CA ASP A 69 -5.30 -6.91 15.30
C ASP A 69 -5.40 -5.44 14.87
N ALA A 70 -5.99 -5.21 13.70
CA ALA A 70 -6.21 -3.87 13.14
C ALA A 70 -7.19 -3.03 13.96
N SER A 71 -8.02 -3.63 14.82
CA SER A 71 -8.94 -2.89 15.70
C SER A 71 -8.22 -2.09 16.80
N LEU A 72 -6.93 -2.38 17.04
CA LEU A 72 -6.08 -1.63 17.95
C LEU A 72 -5.65 -0.27 17.39
N GLY A 73 -5.82 -0.05 16.09
CA GLY A 73 -5.40 1.16 15.39
C GLY A 73 -6.54 1.95 14.76
N GLU A 74 -6.17 2.90 13.92
CA GLU A 74 -7.07 3.66 13.05
C GLU A 74 -6.63 3.50 11.60
N ALA A 75 -7.59 3.27 10.70
CA ALA A 75 -7.29 3.14 9.29
C ALA A 75 -6.78 4.45 8.69
N ILE A 76 -5.66 4.37 7.97
CA ILE A 76 -5.08 5.45 7.17
C ILE A 76 -5.38 5.13 5.71
N HIS A 77 -5.91 6.08 4.93
CA HIS A 77 -6.20 5.81 3.54
C HIS A 77 -6.20 7.07 2.66
N SER A 78 -6.14 6.88 1.34
CA SER A 78 -6.11 7.95 0.33
C SER A 78 -7.47 8.56 0.00
N ASN A 79 -8.55 8.27 0.74
CA ASN A 79 -9.98 8.46 0.40
C ASN A 79 -10.66 7.19 -0.15
N GLY A 80 -12.00 7.11 -0.08
CA GLY A 80 -12.76 5.97 -0.59
C GLY A 80 -14.28 6.13 -0.49
N TYR A 81 -15.02 5.27 -1.19
CA TYR A 81 -16.49 5.27 -1.16
C TYR A 81 -17.04 4.66 0.14
N ASN A 82 -16.44 3.56 0.59
CA ASN A 82 -16.77 2.89 1.84
C ASN A 82 -15.77 3.21 2.95
N SER A 83 -16.14 2.85 4.18
CA SER A 83 -15.24 2.92 5.33
C SER A 83 -13.92 2.19 5.02
N PRO A 84 -12.75 2.80 5.27
CA PRO A 84 -11.47 2.10 5.11
C PRO A 84 -11.35 0.91 6.06
N GLN A 85 -12.11 0.90 7.16
CA GLN A 85 -12.13 -0.23 8.09
C GLN A 85 -12.60 -1.54 7.42
N SER A 86 -13.39 -1.46 6.35
CA SER A 86 -13.87 -2.64 5.62
C SER A 86 -12.75 -3.48 5.01
N ALA A 87 -11.58 -2.90 4.71
CA ALA A 87 -10.44 -3.70 4.24
C ALA A 87 -9.81 -4.56 5.34
N PHE A 88 -10.12 -4.31 6.62
CA PHE A 88 -9.52 -5.01 7.75
C PHE A 88 -10.50 -5.96 8.46
N GLU A 89 -11.70 -6.10 7.92
CA GLU A 89 -12.76 -6.95 8.44
C GLU A 89 -13.00 -8.09 7.45
N ASP A 90 -12.95 -9.33 7.93
CA ASP A 90 -13.27 -10.50 7.09
C ASP A 90 -14.80 -10.67 6.99
N ASN A 91 -15.46 -9.76 6.28
CA ASN A 91 -16.93 -9.68 6.23
C ASN A 91 -17.51 -9.39 4.83
N GLU A 92 -16.78 -9.72 3.77
CA GLU A 92 -17.14 -9.52 2.35
C GLU A 92 -17.30 -8.06 1.91
N SER A 93 -17.20 -7.08 2.82
CA SER A 93 -17.12 -5.67 2.46
C SER A 93 -15.77 -5.38 1.78
N SER A 94 -15.71 -4.28 1.04
CA SER A 94 -14.46 -3.83 0.42
C SER A 94 -14.28 -2.35 0.64
N TRP A 95 -13.03 -1.95 0.80
CA TRP A 95 -12.63 -0.58 0.62
C TRP A 95 -12.49 -0.29 -0.88
N TYR A 96 -13.15 0.78 -1.34
CA TYR A 96 -13.11 1.26 -2.72
C TYR A 96 -12.31 2.56 -2.73
N GLY A 97 -11.00 2.45 -2.93
CA GLY A 97 -10.05 3.54 -2.78
C GLY A 97 -10.07 4.51 -3.96
N TYR A 98 -10.01 5.80 -3.64
CA TYR A 98 -9.77 6.87 -4.60
C TYR A 98 -8.37 7.46 -4.39
N PRO A 99 -7.75 8.07 -5.41
CA PRO A 99 -6.42 8.62 -5.27
C PRO A 99 -6.44 9.96 -4.53
N VAL A 100 -5.36 10.23 -3.80
CA VAL A 100 -4.95 11.57 -3.37
C VAL A 100 -3.58 11.85 -3.99
N ASP A 101 -3.49 12.93 -4.76
CA ASP A 101 -2.28 13.30 -5.51
C ASP A 101 -1.71 12.15 -6.36
N GLY A 102 -2.59 11.37 -7.00
CA GLY A 102 -2.24 10.24 -7.87
C GLY A 102 -1.85 8.94 -7.13
N ASN A 103 -1.89 8.94 -5.79
CA ASN A 103 -1.55 7.78 -4.98
C ASN A 103 -2.80 7.18 -4.34
N TYR A 104 -2.91 5.86 -4.41
CA TYR A 104 -3.87 5.06 -3.68
C TYR A 104 -3.14 4.40 -2.52
N PHE A 105 -3.63 4.55 -1.30
CA PHE A 105 -3.03 3.87 -0.16
C PHE A 105 -4.05 3.51 0.90
N ILE A 106 -3.79 2.42 1.60
CA ILE A 106 -4.53 2.03 2.80
C ILE A 106 -3.60 1.34 3.79
N GLY A 107 -3.87 1.52 5.08
CA GLY A 107 -3.01 1.05 6.16
C GLY A 107 -3.62 1.32 7.54
N ILE A 108 -2.82 1.15 8.58
CA ILE A 108 -3.22 1.35 9.98
C ILE A 108 -2.21 2.23 10.70
N ASP A 109 -2.70 3.19 11.49
CA ASP A 109 -2.01 3.89 12.56
C ASP A 109 -2.27 3.13 13.87
N PHE A 110 -1.26 2.47 14.43
CA PHE A 110 -1.35 1.74 15.69
C PHE A 110 -1.20 2.64 16.93
N LYS A 111 -1.51 3.94 16.81
CA LYS A 111 -1.64 4.90 17.92
C LYS A 111 -0.41 4.97 18.82
N GLY A 112 0.77 4.84 18.21
CA GLY A 112 2.05 4.87 18.90
C GLY A 112 2.58 3.51 19.37
N GLU A 113 1.85 2.41 19.16
CA GLU A 113 2.35 1.06 19.43
C GLU A 113 3.12 0.53 18.21
N GLU A 114 4.38 0.14 18.39
CA GLU A 114 5.17 -0.45 17.31
C GLU A 114 4.71 -1.88 16.99
N LYS A 115 4.47 -2.14 15.71
CA LYS A 115 4.15 -3.47 15.18
C LYS A 115 5.22 -3.93 14.20
N VAL A 116 5.60 -5.19 14.32
CA VAL A 116 6.47 -5.90 13.38
C VAL A 116 5.60 -6.48 12.27
N VAL A 117 5.83 -6.08 11.02
CA VAL A 117 5.13 -6.63 9.85
C VAL A 117 6.16 -7.30 8.96
N ARG A 118 5.96 -8.60 8.70
CA ARG A 118 6.84 -9.43 7.86
C ARG A 118 6.11 -10.11 6.70
N CYS A 119 4.79 -10.16 6.76
CA CYS A 119 3.97 -10.68 5.68
C CYS A 119 2.64 -9.93 5.63
N ILE A 120 2.08 -9.81 4.43
CA ILE A 120 0.80 -9.16 4.16
C ILE A 120 -0.04 -10.08 3.28
N ILE A 121 -1.28 -10.31 3.67
CA ILE A 121 -2.31 -10.85 2.77
C ILE A 121 -3.04 -9.65 2.19
N LEU A 122 -2.99 -9.53 0.86
CA LEU A 122 -3.73 -8.55 0.08
C LEU A 122 -4.69 -9.30 -0.83
N ASP A 123 -5.97 -9.19 -0.54
CA ASP A 123 -7.01 -9.75 -1.37
C ASP A 123 -7.81 -8.66 -2.07
N GLN A 124 -7.76 -8.72 -3.39
CA GLN A 124 -8.37 -7.78 -4.30
C GLN A 124 -9.57 -8.48 -4.93
N PRO A 125 -10.79 -7.94 -4.79
CA PRO A 125 -12.00 -8.67 -5.13
C PRO A 125 -11.98 -9.12 -6.60
N TYR A 126 -12.43 -10.36 -6.82
CA TYR A 126 -12.88 -10.76 -8.14
C TYR A 126 -14.09 -9.88 -8.46
N GLY A 127 -13.99 -9.03 -9.50
CA GLY A 127 -15.11 -8.25 -9.97
C GLY A 127 -16.36 -9.13 -10.04
N GLN A 128 -17.46 -8.66 -9.43
CA GLN A 128 -18.74 -9.35 -9.52
C GLN A 128 -19.03 -9.64 -11.00
N PRO A 129 -19.58 -10.81 -11.38
CA PRO A 129 -19.80 -11.17 -12.79
C PRO A 129 -20.68 -10.16 -13.55
N THR A 130 -21.38 -9.28 -12.84
CA THR A 130 -22.22 -8.21 -13.37
C THR A 130 -21.47 -6.89 -13.66
N TYR A 131 -20.26 -6.70 -13.14
CA TYR A 131 -19.41 -5.54 -13.40
C TYR A 131 -18.08 -6.02 -13.98
N THR A 132 -17.86 -5.74 -15.26
CA THR A 132 -16.65 -6.13 -16.01
C THR A 132 -15.40 -5.31 -15.64
N LEU A 133 -15.50 -4.45 -14.62
CA LEU A 133 -14.45 -3.52 -14.25
C LEU A 133 -13.56 -4.13 -13.18
N ASN A 134 -12.26 -4.06 -13.45
CA ASN A 134 -11.21 -4.72 -12.71
C ASN A 134 -10.47 -3.67 -11.90
N TYR A 135 -10.77 -3.55 -10.61
CA TYR A 135 -10.21 -2.51 -9.76
C TYR A 135 -9.10 -3.07 -8.86
N PHE A 136 -8.06 -3.64 -9.47
CA PHE A 136 -6.93 -4.21 -8.74
C PHE A 136 -5.62 -3.55 -9.19
N THR A 137 -4.61 -3.61 -8.34
CA THR A 137 -3.25 -3.20 -8.66
C THR A 137 -2.39 -4.39 -9.04
N THR A 138 -1.47 -4.19 -9.99
CA THR A 138 -0.42 -5.17 -10.32
C THR A 138 0.86 -4.96 -9.53
N THR A 139 0.98 -3.82 -8.84
CA THR A 139 2.16 -3.42 -8.09
C THR A 139 1.73 -2.77 -6.78
N ALA A 140 2.38 -3.08 -5.66
CA ALA A 140 2.16 -2.38 -4.39
C ALA A 140 3.47 -2.15 -3.65
N VAL A 141 3.65 -0.94 -3.14
CA VAL A 141 4.75 -0.58 -2.26
C VAL A 141 4.28 -0.73 -0.82
N VAL A 142 4.99 -1.53 -0.03
CA VAL A 142 4.80 -1.58 1.42
C VAL A 142 5.59 -0.45 2.03
N GLN A 143 4.92 0.39 2.82
CA GLN A 143 5.53 1.50 3.51
C GLN A 143 5.33 1.42 5.02
N ALA A 144 6.36 1.84 5.75
CA ALA A 144 6.33 2.01 7.19
C ALA A 144 6.55 3.49 7.53
N TYR A 145 5.95 3.95 8.62
CA TYR A 145 6.22 5.29 9.14
C TYR A 145 7.40 5.24 10.11
N HIS A 146 8.51 5.85 9.71
CA HIS A 146 9.79 5.80 10.41
C HIS A 146 10.37 7.22 10.48
N GLU A 147 10.88 7.63 11.63
CA GLU A 147 11.52 8.94 11.85
C GLU A 147 10.73 10.18 11.37
N GLY A 148 9.40 10.07 11.33
CA GLY A 148 8.51 11.18 10.95
C GLY A 148 8.14 11.22 9.47
N GLU A 149 8.53 10.20 8.69
CA GLU A 149 8.19 10.10 7.27
C GLU A 149 7.78 8.68 6.87
N TRP A 150 7.15 8.55 5.70
CA TRP A 150 6.86 7.25 5.09
C TRP A 150 8.07 6.80 4.29
N VAL A 151 8.58 5.60 4.61
CA VAL A 151 9.68 4.97 3.89
C VAL A 151 9.23 3.67 3.22
N ASN A 152 9.82 3.36 2.08
CA ASN A 152 9.56 2.10 1.38
C ASN A 152 10.28 0.95 2.09
N VAL A 153 9.56 -0.14 2.36
CA VAL A 153 10.10 -1.34 3.03
C VAL A 153 10.14 -2.51 2.07
N TRP A 154 9.22 -2.57 1.11
CA TRP A 154 9.16 -3.62 0.11
C TRP A 154 8.38 -3.16 -1.11
N ILE A 155 8.65 -3.78 -2.27
CA ILE A 155 7.85 -3.60 -3.49
C ILE A 155 7.39 -4.99 -3.92
N ALA A 156 6.08 -5.14 -4.08
CA ALA A 156 5.45 -6.34 -4.58
C ALA A 156 4.97 -6.10 -6.01
N ASP A 157 5.50 -6.89 -6.94
CA ASP A 157 5.19 -6.81 -8.37
C ASP A 157 4.41 -8.06 -8.81
N GLY A 158 3.70 -7.96 -9.93
CA GLY A 158 2.99 -9.11 -10.51
C GLY A 158 1.77 -9.55 -9.70
N LEU A 159 1.18 -8.63 -8.93
CA LEU A 159 -0.05 -8.86 -8.19
C LEU A 159 -1.21 -9.12 -9.15
N VAL A 160 -2.12 -10.01 -8.73
CA VAL A 160 -3.27 -10.43 -9.50
C VAL A 160 -4.56 -10.20 -8.71
N LYS A 161 -5.70 -10.50 -9.32
CA LYS A 161 -6.99 -10.57 -8.62
C LYS A 161 -7.01 -11.73 -7.63
N GLY A 162 -7.79 -11.57 -6.57
CA GLY A 162 -7.90 -12.50 -5.46
C GLY A 162 -6.77 -12.34 -4.46
N ASP A 163 -6.49 -13.43 -3.77
CA ASP A 163 -5.52 -13.47 -2.68
C ASP A 163 -4.08 -13.39 -3.21
N ASN A 164 -3.35 -12.39 -2.73
CA ASN A 164 -1.91 -12.25 -2.94
C ASN A 164 -1.21 -12.31 -1.58
N THR A 165 -0.12 -13.07 -1.51
CA THR A 165 0.76 -13.10 -0.35
C THR A 165 2.00 -12.27 -0.64
N ILE A 166 2.19 -11.19 0.10
CA ILE A 166 3.37 -10.33 0.02
C ILE A 166 4.27 -10.66 1.20
N ARG A 167 5.39 -11.32 0.93
CA ARG A 167 6.41 -11.62 1.95
C ARG A 167 7.47 -10.53 1.95
N ILE A 168 7.72 -9.92 3.10
CA ILE A 168 8.71 -8.86 3.28
C ILE A 168 10.02 -9.53 3.71
N ASP A 169 10.88 -9.81 2.74
CA ASP A 169 12.18 -10.41 3.01
C ASP A 169 13.27 -9.35 3.19
N LEU A 170 13.46 -8.92 4.43
CA LEU A 170 14.51 -7.95 4.79
C LEU A 170 15.93 -8.56 4.75
N SER A 171 16.08 -9.88 4.60
CA SER A 171 17.40 -10.54 4.62
C SER A 171 18.19 -10.40 3.32
N THR A 172 17.54 -9.99 2.23
CA THR A 172 18.15 -9.85 0.90
C THR A 172 18.82 -8.50 0.66
N LEU A 173 18.65 -7.51 1.55
CA LEU A 173 19.26 -6.18 1.44
C LEU A 173 20.67 -6.12 2.06
N ALA A 174 21.43 -7.21 1.94
CA ALA A 174 22.81 -7.25 2.37
C ALA A 174 23.61 -6.14 1.67
N THR A 175 24.10 -5.22 2.50
CA THR A 175 25.15 -4.20 2.29
C THR A 175 25.91 -4.25 0.95
N PRO A 176 26.07 -3.12 0.23
CA PRO A 176 27.12 -3.04 -0.78
C PRO A 176 28.47 -3.28 -0.10
N GLU A 177 29.27 -4.20 -0.67
CA GLU A 177 30.68 -4.40 -0.29
C GLU A 177 31.51 -3.11 -0.42
#